data_AF-A0A3D5P189-F1
#
_entry.id   AF-A0A3D5P189-F1
#
_cell.length_a   1.000
_cell.length_b   1.000
_cell.length_c   1.000
_cell.angle_alpha   90.00
_cell.angle_beta   90.00
_cell.angle_gamma   90.00
#
_symmetry.space_group_name_H-M   'P 1'
#
loop_
_entity.id
_entity.type
_entity.pdbx_description
1 polymer ?
#
loop_
_entity_poly.entity_id
_entity_poly.type
_entity_poly.pdbx_seq_one_letter_code
_entity_poly.pdbx_strand_id
1 'polypeptide(L)'
;MLPSYILSLREGLEAALIIGIVLGALRQMRRRDLIMPVWAGAFSASLFSLLAAILLTHFGLELEDPAEAIFDGLTMLLAAGILTWMIFWMSRRARTLKSTL
;
A
#
# COMPACT_ATOMS: atom_id res chain seq x y z
N MET A 1 7.91 16.53 -7.54
CA MET A 1 8.79 16.08 -6.43
C MET A 1 8.10 16.19 -5.07
N LEU A 2 7.73 17.38 -4.59
CA LEU A 2 7.01 17.53 -3.31
C LEU A 2 5.70 16.71 -3.19
N PRO A 3 4.83 16.64 -4.22
CA PRO A 3 3.60 15.85 -4.12
C PRO A 3 3.84 14.36 -3.86
N SER A 4 4.87 13.78 -4.50
CA SER A 4 5.25 12.37 -4.35
C SER A 4 5.74 12.07 -2.93
N TYR A 5 6.47 12.99 -2.30
CA TYR A 5 6.91 12.83 -0.91
C TYR A 5 5.75 12.89 0.09
N ILE A 6 4.79 13.82 -0.12
CA ILE A 6 3.59 13.93 0.73
C ILE A 6 2.72 12.67 0.57
N LEU A 7 2.62 12.15 -0.65
CA LEU A 7 1.92 10.90 -0.97
C LEU A 7 2.51 9.71 -0.18
N SER A 8 3.83 9.51 -0.27
CA SER A 8 4.51 8.42 0.43
C SER A 8 4.45 8.57 1.95
N LEU A 9 4.50 9.80 2.46
CA LEU A 9 4.38 10.06 3.90
C LEU A 9 2.98 9.67 4.41
N ARG A 10 1.92 10.01 3.67
CA ARG A 10 0.55 9.63 4.00
C ARG A 10 0.39 8.11 4.05
N GLU A 11 0.87 7.42 3.03
CA GLU A 11 0.76 5.96 2.93
C GLU A 11 1.55 5.25 4.04
N GLY A 12 2.75 5.75 4.36
CA GLY A 12 3.54 5.26 5.49
C GLY A 12 2.86 5.50 6.85
N LEU A 13 2.25 6.67 7.04
CA LEU A 13 1.48 6.98 8.25
C LEU A 13 0.24 6.09 8.37
N GLU A 14 -0.49 5.86 7.29
CA GLU A 14 -1.65 4.95 7.27
C GLU A 14 -1.24 3.52 7.62
N ALA A 15 -0.15 3.00 7.06
CA ALA A 15 0.37 1.69 7.39
C ALA A 15 0.76 1.58 8.88
N ALA A 16 1.48 2.58 9.40
CA ALA A 16 1.86 2.64 10.81
C ALA A 16 0.64 2.72 11.73
N LEU A 17 -0.39 3.48 11.34
CA LEU A 17 -1.65 3.59 12.08
C LEU A 17 -2.38 2.25 12.12
N ILE A 18 -2.51 1.54 10.99
CA ILE A 18 -3.16 0.23 10.92
C ILE A 18 -2.44 -0.78 11.82
N ILE A 19 -1.11 -0.87 11.71
CA ILE A 19 -0.30 -1.76 12.55
C ILE A 19 -0.47 -1.40 14.03
N GLY A 20 -0.44 -0.11 14.35
CA GLY A 20 -0.64 0.41 15.71
C GLY A 20 -2.00 0.04 16.29
N ILE A 21 -3.09 0.19 15.52
CA ILE A 21 -4.45 -0.19 15.94
C ILE A 21 -4.53 -1.70 16.21
N VAL A 22 -3.98 -2.53 15.32
CA VAL A 22 -3.99 -3.99 15.49
C VAL A 22 -3.20 -4.40 16.75
N LEU A 23 -1.99 -3.87 16.92
CA LEU A 23 -1.17 -4.13 18.11
C LEU A 23 -1.84 -3.64 19.40
N GLY A 24 -2.49 -2.47 19.34
CA GLY A 24 -3.27 -1.91 20.45
C GLY A 24 -4.45 -2.80 20.83
N ALA A 25 -5.22 -3.27 19.84
CA ALA A 25 -6.35 -4.18 20.04
C ALA A 25 -5.89 -5.51 20.65
N LEU A 26 -4.79 -6.10 20.15
CA LEU A 26 -4.21 -7.33 20.72
C LEU A 26 -3.76 -7.15 22.18
N ARG A 27 -3.17 -5.99 22.49
CA ARG A 27 -2.76 -5.65 23.86
C ARG A 27 -3.97 -5.53 24.78
N GLN A 28 -5.06 -4.93 24.31
CA GLN A 28 -6.31 -4.80 25.08
C GLN A 28 -6.98 -6.16 25.32
N MET A 29 -6.91 -7.08 24.36
CA MET A 29 -7.41 -8.45 24.50
C MET A 29 -6.48 -9.37 25.32
N ARG A 30 -5.39 -8.85 25.90
CA ARG A 30 -4.34 -9.61 26.61
C ARG A 30 -3.70 -10.74 25.79
N ARG A 31 -3.88 -10.77 24.47
CA ARG A 31 -3.29 -11.78 23.56
C ARG A 31 -1.92 -11.32 23.04
N ARG A 32 -0.93 -11.32 23.94
CA ARG A 32 0.45 -10.92 23.61
C ARG A 32 1.16 -11.93 22.71
N ASP A 33 0.70 -13.16 22.70
CA ASP A 33 1.10 -14.25 21.81
C ASP A 33 0.97 -13.90 20.32
N LEU A 34 -0.01 -13.06 19.97
CA LEU A 34 -0.28 -12.67 18.58
C LEU A 34 0.49 -11.43 18.11
N ILE A 35 1.24 -10.76 18.99
CA ILE A 35 2.04 -9.57 18.63
C ILE A 35 3.18 -9.94 17.68
N MET A 36 3.85 -11.07 17.91
CA MET A 36 4.97 -11.51 17.08
C MET A 36 4.52 -11.87 15.65
N PRO A 37 3.40 -12.61 15.44
CA PRO A 37 2.79 -12.79 14.13
C PRO A 37 2.48 -11.48 13.38
N VAL A 38 2.01 -10.43 14.06
CA VAL A 38 1.71 -9.14 13.41
C VAL A 38 2.99 -8.48 12.88
N TRP A 39 4.07 -8.49 13.67
CA TRP A 39 5.37 -7.99 13.20
C TRP A 39 5.95 -8.84 12.08
N ALA A 40 5.86 -10.17 12.18
CA ALA A 40 6.27 -11.06 11.10
C ALA A 40 5.49 -10.78 9.81
N GLY A 41 4.18 -10.55 9.92
CA GLY A 41 3.33 -10.14 8.82
C GLY A 41 3.80 -8.82 8.19
N ALA A 42 4.03 -7.79 9.00
CA ALA A 42 4.52 -6.49 8.53
C ALA A 42 5.87 -6.61 7.79
N PHE A 43 6.85 -7.31 8.38
CA PHE A 43 8.15 -7.54 7.74
C PHE A 43 8.02 -8.35 6.45
N SER A 44 7.19 -9.40 6.45
CA SER A 44 6.97 -10.22 5.25
C SER A 44 6.33 -9.41 4.12
N ALA A 45 5.37 -8.53 4.43
CA ALA A 45 4.74 -7.66 3.45
C ALA A 45 5.73 -6.63 2.88
N SER A 46 6.58 -6.03 3.73
CA SER A 46 7.64 -5.13 3.29
C SER A 46 8.65 -5.84 2.38
N LEU A 47 9.07 -7.06 2.74
CA LEU A 47 9.99 -7.85 1.92
C LEU A 47 9.37 -8.23 0.58
N PHE A 48 8.11 -8.66 0.59
CA PHE A 48 7.37 -9.00 -0.63
C PHE A 48 7.22 -7.78 -1.56
N SER A 49 6.94 -6.61 -0.99
CA SER A 49 6.87 -5.34 -1.75
C SER A 49 8.20 -5.01 -2.42
N LEU A 50 9.33 -5.14 -1.70
CA LEU A 50 10.66 -4.94 -2.27
C LEU A 50 10.98 -5.94 -3.38
N LEU A 51 10.68 -7.22 -3.17
CA LEU A 51 10.87 -8.26 -4.18
C LEU A 51 10.03 -7.98 -5.42
N ALA A 52 8.77 -7.59 -5.26
CA ALA A 52 7.90 -7.22 -6.37
C ALA A 52 8.46 -6.02 -7.15
N ALA A 53 8.96 -4.99 -6.45
CA ALA A 53 9.56 -3.83 -7.08
C ALA A 53 10.77 -4.22 -7.95
N ILE A 54 11.69 -5.01 -7.39
CA ILE A 54 12.88 -5.52 -8.08
C ILE A 54 12.48 -6.36 -9.29
N LEU A 55 11.53 -7.28 -9.11
CA LEU A 55 11.10 -8.19 -10.16
C LEU A 55 10.45 -7.44 -11.33
N LEU A 56 9.57 -6.48 -11.03
CA LEU A 56 8.91 -5.65 -12.05
C LEU A 56 9.90 -4.76 -12.80
N THR A 57 10.90 -4.19 -12.12
CA THR A 57 11.94 -3.41 -12.80
C THR A 57 12.85 -4.29 -13.65
N HIS A 58 13.26 -5.45 -13.17
CA HIS A 58 14.08 -6.37 -13.96
C HIS A 58 13.36 -6.86 -15.22
N PHE A 59 12.10 -7.31 -15.09
CA PHE A 59 11.33 -7.73 -16.26
C PHE A 59 11.11 -6.58 -17.24
N GLY A 60 10.83 -5.37 -16.74
CA GLY A 60 10.69 -4.17 -17.57
C GLY A 60 11.93 -3.84 -18.41
N LEU A 61 13.12 -4.10 -17.89
CA LEU A 61 14.41 -3.84 -18.58
C LEU A 61 14.79 -4.91 -19.61
N GLU A 62 14.18 -6.10 -19.56
CA GLU A 62 14.50 -7.23 -20.47
C GLU A 62 13.60 -7.28 -21.72
N LEU A 63 12.60 -6.40 -21.85
CA LEU A 63 11.73 -6.37 -23.03
C LEU A 63 12.41 -5.61 -24.19
N GLU A 64 12.43 -6.20 -25.38
CA GLU A 64 12.75 -5.49 -26.63
C GLU A 64 11.54 -4.66 -27.13
N ASP A 65 11.82 -3.58 -27.87
CA ASP A 65 10.79 -2.82 -28.61
C ASP A 65 10.02 -3.76 -29.55
N PRO A 66 8.66 -3.83 -29.52
CA PRO A 66 7.68 -2.88 -28.97
C PRO A 66 6.98 -3.32 -27.66
N ALA A 67 7.41 -4.43 -27.04
CA ALA A 67 6.72 -4.99 -25.88
C ALA A 67 6.89 -4.13 -24.62
N GLU A 68 8.03 -3.45 -24.49
CA GLU A 68 8.31 -2.48 -23.41
C GLU A 68 7.27 -1.35 -23.38
N ALA A 69 6.98 -0.72 -24.53
CA ALA A 69 6.03 0.39 -24.60
C ALA A 69 4.59 -0.02 -24.22
N ILE A 70 4.17 -1.24 -24.57
CA ILE A 70 2.86 -1.76 -24.19
C ILE A 70 2.81 -2.04 -22.69
N PHE A 71 3.88 -2.64 -22.14
CA PHE A 71 4.00 -2.93 -20.72
C PHE A 71 3.97 -1.66 -19.87
N ASP A 72 4.75 -0.64 -20.24
CA ASP A 72 4.80 0.63 -19.52
C ASP A 72 3.44 1.37 -19.61
N GLY A 73 2.85 1.43 -20.80
CA GLY A 73 1.52 2.04 -21.00
C GLY A 73 0.42 1.35 -20.21
N LEU A 74 0.39 0.01 -20.17
CA LEU A 74 -0.57 -0.75 -19.37
C LEU A 74 -0.35 -0.51 -17.87
N THR A 75 0.90 -0.46 -17.43
CA THR A 75 1.27 -0.23 -16.02
C THR A 75 0.84 1.16 -15.57
N MET A 76 1.04 2.19 -16.39
CA MET A 76 0.54 3.54 -16.13
C MET A 76 -0.98 3.62 -16.07
N LEU A 77 -1.70 2.95 -16.99
CA LEU A 77 -3.17 2.91 -16.97
C LEU A 77 -3.70 2.20 -15.72
N LEU A 78 -3.08 1.08 -15.33
CA LEU A 78 -3.42 0.36 -14.10
C LEU A 78 -3.17 1.24 -12.87
N ALA A 79 -2.02 1.92 -12.79
CA ALA A 79 -1.71 2.83 -11.69
C ALA A 79 -2.75 3.96 -11.59
N ALA A 80 -3.11 4.58 -12.71
CA ALA A 80 -4.13 5.63 -12.76
C ALA A 80 -5.52 5.11 -12.32
N GLY A 81 -5.90 3.90 -12.73
CA GLY A 81 -7.15 3.26 -12.33
C GLY A 81 -7.22 2.99 -10.83
N ILE A 82 -6.16 2.43 -10.25
CA ILE A 82 -6.05 2.14 -8.81
C ILE A 82 -6.12 3.45 -7.99
N LEU A 83 -5.35 4.47 -8.38
CA LEU A 83 -5.36 5.76 -7.70
C LEU A 83 -6.74 6.44 -7.77
N THR A 84 -7.36 6.42 -8.95
CA THR A 84 -8.71 6.97 -9.14
C THR A 84 -9.71 6.25 -8.22
N TRP A 85 -9.66 4.91 -8.20
CA TRP A 85 -10.50 4.12 -7.30
C TRP A 85 -10.31 4.50 -5.82
N MET A 86 -9.07 4.64 -5.35
CA MET A 86 -8.77 5.04 -3.98
C MET A 86 -9.35 6.41 -3.62
N ILE A 87 -9.25 7.38 -4.52
CA ILE A 87 -9.81 8.72 -4.31
C ILE A 87 -11.34 8.63 -4.12
N PHE A 88 -12.02 7.91 -5.01
CA PHE A 88 -13.47 7.69 -4.88
C PHE A 88 -13.82 6.91 -3.61
N TRP A 89 -13.04 5.90 -3.25
CA TRP A 89 -13.25 5.10 -2.04
C TRP A 89 -13.15 5.93 -0.77
N MET A 90 -12.08 6.75 -0.63
CA MET A 90 -11.90 7.63 0.53
C MET A 90 -13.01 8.67 0.62
N SER A 91 -13.43 9.26 -0.50
CA SER A 91 -14.53 10.22 -0.51
C SER A 91 -15.85 9.63 0.01
N ARG A 92 -16.12 8.35 -0.29
CA ARG A 92 -17.28 7.62 0.22
C ARG A 92 -17.15 7.29 1.71
N ARG A 93 -15.98 6.81 2.15
CA ARG A 93 -15.74 6.41 3.56
C ARG A 93 -15.69 7.60 4.52
N ALA A 94 -15.21 8.76 4.07
CA ALA A 94 -15.20 9.99 4.85
C ALA A 94 -16.62 10.49 5.18
N ARG A 95 -17.60 10.25 4.30
CA ARG A 95 -19.01 10.60 4.54
C ARG A 95 -19.64 9.78 5.66
N THR A 96 -19.27 8.50 5.78
CA THR A 96 -19.80 7.61 6.83
C THR A 96 -19.23 7.90 8.22
N LEU A 97 -18.02 8.45 8.32
CA LEU A 97 -17.42 8.86 9.59
C LEU A 97 -18.05 10.15 10.16
N LYS A 98 -18.56 11.03 9.29
CA LYS A 98 -19.28 12.25 9.70
C LYS A 98 -20.70 12.00 10.20
N SER A 99 -21.24 10.79 9.98
CA SER A 99 -22.62 10.43 10.32
C SER A 99 -22.78 9.95 11.77
N THR A 100 -21.69 9.90 12.55
CA THR A 100 -21.68 9.33 13.91
C THR A 100 -21.14 10.31 14.96
N LEU A 101 -21.08 11.60 14.62
CA LEU A 101 -20.86 12.71 15.55
C LEU A 101 -22.13 13.55 15.62
#